data_AF-A0A2P4X0V5-F1
#
_entry.id   AF-A0A2P4X0V5-F1
#
_cell.length_a   1.000
_cell.length_b   1.000
_cell.length_c   1.000
_cell.angle_alpha   90.00
_cell.angle_beta   90.00
_cell.angle_gamma   90.00
#
_symmetry.space_group_name_H-M   'P 1'
#
loop_
_entity.id
_entity.type
_entity.pdbx_description
1 polymer ?
#
loop_
_entity_poly.entity_id
_entity_poly.type
_entity_poly.pdbx_seq_one_letter_code
_entity_poly.pdbx_strand_id
1 'polypeptide(L)'
;MGFSHVGTIRKDRKGWYTTIEFTQKKRPKRMPRGTYRIGVDHPEVVALSWTDNKPVRFLAEVKRRERDGSLSVVPCLRLVRDYHEAMGGVDIHDRLRLQRYSIRRAIRMRKYYKTIFLGLVDLALVNAFIVHKLALKRLNKPVPTHAAFMRLL
;
A
#
# COMPACT_ATOMS: atom_id res chain seq x y z
N MET A 1 2.81 -6.87 -20.88
CA MET A 1 2.49 -5.90 -19.81
C MET A 1 3.48 -6.11 -18.68
N GLY A 2 4.35 -5.13 -18.40
CA GLY A 2 5.31 -5.21 -17.31
C GLY A 2 4.70 -4.60 -16.05
N PHE A 3 4.35 -5.43 -15.08
CA PHE A 3 3.99 -4.94 -13.75
C PHE A 3 5.28 -4.72 -12.96
N SER A 4 5.36 -3.60 -12.25
CA SER A 4 6.44 -3.34 -11.29
C SER A 4 5.90 -3.59 -9.89
N HIS A 5 6.67 -4.28 -9.07
CA HIS A 5 6.27 -4.65 -7.71
C HIS A 5 7.17 -3.96 -6.70
N VAL A 6 6.58 -3.42 -5.63
CA VAL A 6 7.30 -2.86 -4.48
C VAL A 6 6.66 -3.39 -3.21
N GLY A 7 7.47 -3.94 -2.31
CA GLY A 7 6.96 -4.56 -1.10
C GLY A 7 7.97 -4.55 0.04
N THR A 8 7.48 -4.79 1.24
CA THR A 8 8.33 -5.10 2.40
C THR A 8 8.59 -6.60 2.47
N ILE A 9 9.79 -6.98 2.91
CA ILE A 9 10.17 -8.39 3.08
C ILE A 9 10.52 -8.67 4.54
N ARG A 10 10.11 -9.84 5.02
CA ARG A 10 10.48 -10.29 6.37
C ARG A 10 11.94 -10.72 6.41
N LYS A 11 12.57 -10.56 7.58
CA LYS A 11 13.98 -10.93 7.82
C LYS A 11 14.27 -12.40 7.50
N ASP A 12 13.33 -13.27 7.82
CA ASP A 12 13.48 -14.73 7.82
C ASP A 12 13.18 -15.37 6.45
N ARG A 13 13.13 -14.58 5.38
CA ARG A 13 12.94 -15.09 4.02
C ARG A 13 14.27 -15.55 3.43
N LYS A 14 14.29 -16.78 2.90
CA LYS A 14 15.41 -17.32 2.14
C LYS A 14 15.68 -16.45 0.91
N GLY A 15 16.95 -16.27 0.55
CA GLY A 15 17.36 -15.42 -0.58
C GLY A 15 17.37 -13.91 -0.29
N TRP A 16 17.22 -13.50 0.98
CA TRP A 16 17.44 -12.10 1.34
C TRP A 16 18.93 -11.74 1.29
N TYR A 17 19.24 -10.60 0.67
CA TYR A 17 20.60 -10.07 0.57
C TYR A 17 21.08 -9.57 1.94
N THR A 18 21.81 -10.41 2.67
CA THR A 18 22.23 -10.15 4.06
C THR A 18 23.28 -9.05 4.17
N THR A 19 24.05 -8.78 3.12
CA THR A 19 25.13 -7.77 3.10
C THR A 19 24.64 -6.35 3.43
N ILE A 20 23.38 -6.04 3.08
CA ILE A 20 22.80 -4.70 3.31
C ILE A 20 22.03 -4.61 4.63
N GLU A 21 21.98 -5.70 5.40
CA GLU A 21 21.16 -5.76 6.61
C GLU A 21 21.76 -4.92 7.74
N PHE A 22 20.89 -4.23 8.48
CA PHE A 22 21.23 -3.66 9.77
C PHE A 22 21.02 -4.72 10.86
N THR A 23 22.07 -5.03 11.61
CA THR A 23 22.03 -6.06 12.67
C THR A 23 21.27 -5.59 13.92
N GLN A 24 21.24 -4.28 14.16
CA GLN A 24 20.55 -3.66 15.29
C GLN A 24 19.02 -3.77 15.21
N LYS A 25 18.35 -3.97 16.35
CA LYS A 25 16.87 -3.96 16.44
C LYS A 25 16.25 -2.56 16.41
N LYS A 26 17.01 -1.54 16.83
CA LYS A 26 16.61 -0.12 16.89
C LYS A 26 17.74 0.74 16.34
N ARG A 27 17.41 1.91 15.79
CA ARG A 27 18.41 2.86 15.32
C ARG A 27 19.27 3.39 16.49
N PRO A 28 20.62 3.31 16.41
CA PRO A 28 21.51 3.95 17.37
C PRO A 28 21.38 5.47 17.31
N LYS A 29 21.52 6.19 18.44
CA LYS A 29 21.42 7.66 18.47
C LYS A 29 22.41 8.36 17.52
N ARG A 30 23.61 7.81 17.39
CA ARG A 30 24.69 8.29 16.50
C ARG A 30 24.42 8.11 15.00
N MET A 31 23.43 7.28 14.63
CA MET A 31 23.11 7.00 13.24
C MET A 31 22.03 7.99 12.77
N PRO A 32 22.24 8.75 11.68
CA PRO A 32 21.22 9.65 11.16
C PRO A 32 19.91 8.92 10.83
N ARG A 33 18.78 9.59 11.05
CA ARG A 33 17.47 9.08 10.61
C ARG A 33 17.46 8.98 9.09
N GLY A 34 16.83 7.91 8.58
CA GLY A 34 16.69 7.69 7.15
C GLY A 34 17.91 7.07 6.48
N THR A 35 18.92 6.65 7.25
CA THR A 35 20.08 5.93 6.70
C THR A 35 19.62 4.64 6.01
N TYR A 36 20.16 4.36 4.83
CA TYR A 36 19.78 3.22 4.02
C TYR A 36 20.99 2.49 3.41
N ARG A 37 20.79 1.23 3.00
CA ARG A 37 21.74 0.38 2.29
C ARG A 37 21.01 -0.32 1.14
N ILE A 38 21.65 -0.40 -0.02
CA ILE A 38 21.07 -0.98 -1.23
C ILE A 38 21.95 -2.12 -1.71
N GLY A 39 21.34 -3.18 -2.19
CA GLY A 39 21.99 -4.32 -2.81
C GLY A 39 21.19 -4.76 -4.01
N VAL A 40 21.89 -5.13 -5.07
CA VAL A 40 21.30 -5.71 -6.28
C VAL A 40 21.90 -7.09 -6.39
N ASP A 41 21.09 -8.10 -6.09
CA ASP A 41 21.50 -9.51 -6.20
C ASP A 41 21.11 -10.09 -7.57
N HIS A 42 20.00 -9.59 -8.14
CA HIS A 42 19.54 -9.90 -9.48
C HIS A 42 19.34 -8.60 -10.27
N PRO A 43 19.65 -8.55 -11.59
CA PRO A 43 19.56 -7.32 -12.38
C PRO A 43 18.18 -6.64 -12.37
N GLU A 44 17.13 -7.41 -12.14
CA GLU A 44 15.74 -6.95 -12.17
C GLU A 44 15.20 -6.56 -10.79
N VAL A 45 15.93 -6.89 -9.70
CA VAL A 45 15.44 -6.76 -8.33
C VAL A 45 16.42 -5.98 -7.46
N VAL A 46 15.91 -4.91 -6.85
CA VAL A 46 16.65 -4.07 -5.91
C VAL A 46 16.19 -4.38 -4.49
N ALA A 47 17.14 -4.76 -3.65
CA ALA A 47 16.96 -4.92 -2.22
C ALA A 47 17.39 -3.65 -1.49
N LEU A 48 16.56 -3.21 -0.54
CA LEU A 48 16.80 -2.01 0.26
C LEU A 48 16.62 -2.33 1.75
N SER A 49 17.57 -1.90 2.56
CA SER A 49 17.38 -1.74 4.00
C SER A 49 17.34 -0.27 4.36
N TRP A 50 16.26 0.18 5.01
CA TRP A 50 16.07 1.56 5.45
C TRP A 50 15.86 1.62 6.96
N THR A 51 16.49 2.58 7.64
CA THR A 51 16.40 2.73 9.09
C THR A 51 15.95 4.12 9.48
N ASP A 52 14.73 4.23 10.01
CA ASP A 52 14.28 5.39 10.77
C ASP A 52 14.27 5.09 12.28
N ASN A 53 13.18 4.60 12.86
CA ASN A 53 13.18 4.13 14.26
C ASN A 53 13.68 2.68 14.39
N LYS A 54 13.31 1.85 13.42
CA LYS A 54 13.68 0.43 13.32
C LYS A 54 14.10 0.13 11.87
N PRO A 55 14.96 -0.86 11.61
CA PRO A 55 15.26 -1.28 10.26
C PRO A 55 14.05 -1.92 9.58
N VAL A 56 13.78 -1.49 8.35
CA VAL A 56 12.77 -2.03 7.45
C VAL A 56 13.46 -2.50 6.19
N ARG A 57 13.00 -3.61 5.63
CA ARG A 57 13.54 -4.21 4.40
C ARG A 57 12.49 -4.07 3.31
N PHE A 58 12.93 -3.60 2.16
CA PHE A 58 12.11 -3.46 0.96
C PHE A 58 12.74 -4.27 -0.17
N LEU A 59 11.87 -4.73 -1.06
CA LEU A 59 12.23 -5.36 -2.31
C LEU A 59 11.39 -4.72 -3.41
N ALA A 60 12.05 -4.29 -4.47
CA ALA A 60 11.36 -3.77 -5.64
C ALA A 60 11.89 -4.39 -6.92
N GLU A 61 10.97 -4.72 -7.81
CA GLU A 61 11.29 -5.05 -9.18
C GLU A 61 11.39 -3.76 -9.99
N VAL A 62 12.55 -3.52 -10.59
CA VAL A 62 12.84 -2.30 -11.35
C VAL A 62 12.94 -2.66 -12.82
N LYS A 63 11.80 -2.75 -13.50
CA LYS A 63 11.74 -2.72 -14.96
C LYS A 63 11.72 -1.26 -15.41
N ARG A 64 12.90 -0.66 -15.59
CA ARG A 64 13.03 0.71 -16.07
C ARG A 64 13.84 0.76 -17.36
N ARG A 65 13.14 0.90 -18.49
CA ARG A 65 13.75 1.17 -19.80
C ARG A 65 13.75 2.68 -20.01
N GLU A 66 14.92 3.29 -20.02
CA GLU A 66 15.07 4.69 -20.40
C GLU A 66 14.76 4.86 -21.91
N ARG A 67 14.52 6.11 -22.36
CA ARG A 67 14.21 6.39 -23.78
C ARG A 67 15.31 5.97 -24.75
N ASP A 68 16.54 5.85 -24.27
CA ASP A 68 17.73 5.39 -24.99
C ASP A 68 17.95 3.87 -24.91
N GLY A 69 17.10 3.14 -24.18
CA GLY A 69 17.23 1.70 -23.96
C GLY A 69 18.12 1.30 -22.79
N SER A 70 18.70 2.26 -22.06
CA SER A 70 19.53 2.00 -20.88
C SER A 70 18.70 1.68 -19.63
N LEU A 71 19.31 0.96 -18.68
CA LEU A 71 18.70 0.64 -17.38
C LEU A 71 19.16 1.69 -16.35
N SER A 72 18.23 2.48 -15.78
CA SER A 72 18.55 3.42 -14.71
C SER A 72 18.01 2.98 -13.35
N VAL A 73 18.87 3.04 -12.33
CA VAL A 73 18.54 2.71 -10.95
C VAL A 73 17.70 3.85 -10.36
N VAL A 74 16.46 3.56 -9.96
CA VAL A 74 15.59 4.53 -9.28
C VAL A 74 16.22 4.88 -7.92
N PRO A 75 16.40 6.18 -7.58
CA PRO A 75 16.90 6.57 -6.27
C PRO A 75 15.97 6.03 -5.18
N CYS A 76 16.55 5.32 -4.23
CA CYS A 76 15.82 4.48 -3.29
C CYS A 76 14.81 5.20 -2.38
N LEU A 77 15.00 6.50 -2.15
CA LEU A 77 14.03 7.35 -1.46
C LEU A 77 12.67 7.37 -2.21
N ARG A 78 12.72 7.34 -3.54
CA ARG A 78 11.53 7.30 -4.38
C ARG A 78 10.81 5.97 -4.23
N LEU A 79 11.52 4.85 -4.12
CA LEU A 79 10.92 3.54 -3.86
C LEU A 79 10.16 3.51 -2.53
N VAL A 80 10.76 4.02 -1.44
CA VAL A 80 10.09 4.09 -0.13
C VAL A 80 8.88 5.02 -0.17
N ARG A 81 8.99 6.17 -0.85
CA ARG A 81 7.89 7.11 -1.02
C ARG A 81 6.75 6.51 -1.83
N ASP A 82 7.06 5.94 -2.99
CA ASP A 82 6.09 5.33 -3.89
C ASP A 82 5.39 4.14 -3.19
N TYR A 83 6.13 3.37 -2.37
CA TYR A 83 5.53 2.38 -1.47
C TYR A 83 4.60 3.03 -0.44
N HIS A 84 5.02 4.06 0.29
CA HIS A 84 4.15 4.71 1.28
C HIS A 84 2.90 5.36 0.67
N GLU A 85 2.98 5.90 -0.55
CA GLU A 85 1.85 6.51 -1.26
C GLU A 85 0.85 5.47 -1.77
N ALA A 86 1.35 4.34 -2.29
CA ALA A 86 0.50 3.26 -2.78
C ALA A 86 0.01 2.32 -1.67
N MET A 87 0.77 2.18 -0.58
CA MET A 87 0.42 1.34 0.56
C MET A 87 -0.80 1.92 1.28
N GLY A 88 -1.70 1.03 1.70
CA GLY A 88 -2.86 1.41 2.49
C GLY A 88 -4.10 1.75 1.65
N GLY A 89 -4.06 1.68 0.32
CA GLY A 89 -5.28 1.78 -0.50
C GLY A 89 -6.36 0.78 -0.07
N VAL A 90 -5.96 -0.47 0.19
CA VAL A 90 -6.83 -1.53 0.72
C VAL A 90 -7.30 -1.22 2.14
N ASP A 91 -6.40 -0.76 3.02
CA ASP A 91 -6.76 -0.42 4.41
C ASP A 91 -7.70 0.78 4.49
N ILE A 92 -7.54 1.77 3.60
CA ILE A 92 -8.42 2.93 3.47
C ILE A 92 -9.81 2.45 3.02
N HIS A 93 -9.86 1.57 2.02
CA HIS A 93 -11.10 1.00 1.53
C HIS A 93 -11.80 0.17 2.63
N ASP A 94 -11.07 -0.72 3.31
CA ASP A 94 -11.63 -1.52 4.40
C ASP A 94 -12.06 -0.65 5.59
N ARG A 95 -11.34 0.43 5.89
CA ARG A 95 -11.77 1.43 6.87
C ARG A 95 -13.07 2.11 6.47
N LEU A 96 -13.22 2.56 5.23
CA LEU A 96 -14.48 3.16 4.73
C LEU A 96 -15.64 2.16 4.84
N ARG A 97 -15.38 0.90 4.49
CA ARG A 97 -16.34 -0.19 4.61
C ARG A 97 -16.72 -0.49 6.06
N LEU A 98 -15.76 -0.54 6.98
CA LEU A 98 -15.93 -0.90 8.39
C LEU A 98 -16.36 0.26 9.29
N GLN A 99 -16.48 1.48 8.75
CA GLN A 99 -17.01 2.64 9.45
C GLN A 99 -18.48 2.44 9.88
N ARG A 100 -19.07 3.46 10.52
CA ARG A 100 -20.38 3.48 11.20
C ARG A 100 -21.59 2.94 10.41
N TYR A 101 -21.42 2.57 9.14
CA TYR A 101 -22.47 2.11 8.22
C TYR A 101 -22.26 0.68 7.68
N SER A 102 -21.33 -0.12 8.23
CA SER A 102 -21.19 -1.52 7.78
C SER A 102 -22.41 -2.35 8.20
N ILE A 103 -23.19 -2.80 7.22
CA ILE A 103 -24.35 -3.68 7.43
C ILE A 103 -23.88 -5.00 8.04
N ARG A 104 -22.69 -5.46 7.62
CA ARG A 104 -22.05 -6.68 8.15
C ARG A 104 -21.72 -6.60 9.65
N ARG A 105 -21.36 -5.41 10.19
CA ARG A 105 -21.14 -5.24 11.64
C ARG A 105 -22.43 -5.05 12.41
N ALA A 106 -23.42 -4.40 11.81
CA ALA A 106 -24.72 -4.16 12.45
C ALA A 106 -25.53 -5.46 12.61
N ILE A 107 -25.40 -6.40 11.68
CA ILE A 107 -26.22 -7.62 11.66
C ILE A 107 -25.34 -8.87 11.75
N ARG A 108 -25.33 -9.51 12.92
CA ARG A 108 -24.63 -10.79 13.11
C ARG A 108 -25.53 -11.95 12.71
N MET A 109 -25.32 -12.47 11.50
CA MET A 109 -26.03 -13.64 10.99
C MET A 109 -25.40 -14.94 11.49
N ARG A 110 -26.22 -15.96 11.82
CA ARG A 110 -25.74 -17.31 12.20
C ARG A 110 -25.03 -18.06 11.07
N LYS A 111 -25.42 -17.80 9.81
CA LYS A 111 -24.92 -18.52 8.62
C LYS A 111 -23.89 -17.67 7.87
N TYR A 112 -22.68 -18.22 7.65
CA TYR A 112 -21.53 -17.49 7.10
C TYR A 112 -21.76 -16.90 5.70
N TYR A 113 -22.50 -17.58 4.82
CA TYR A 113 -22.74 -17.08 3.46
C TYR A 113 -23.55 -15.78 3.43
N LYS A 114 -24.45 -15.56 4.41
CA LYS A 114 -25.18 -14.29 4.55
C LYS A 114 -24.22 -13.15 4.90
N THR A 115 -23.23 -13.42 5.75
CA THR A 115 -22.18 -12.46 6.09
C THR A 115 -21.30 -12.11 4.88
N ILE A 116 -21.01 -13.08 4.01
CA ILE A 116 -20.30 -12.84 2.75
C ILE A 116 -21.14 -11.95 1.82
N PHE A 117 -22.42 -12.28 1.64
CA PHE A 117 -23.34 -11.47 0.83
C PHE A 117 -23.44 -10.02 1.30
N LEU A 118 -23.67 -9.79 2.59
CA LEU A 118 -23.67 -8.44 3.17
C LEU A 118 -22.31 -7.75 2.98
N GLY A 119 -21.23 -8.52 3.03
CA GLY A 119 -19.90 -8.03 2.76
C GLY A 119 -19.68 -7.55 1.33
N LEU A 120 -20.35 -8.17 0.33
CA LEU A 120 -20.32 -7.76 -1.07
C LEU A 120 -21.20 -6.53 -1.31
N VAL A 121 -22.36 -6.44 -0.65
CA VAL A 121 -23.21 -5.24 -0.67
C VAL A 121 -22.44 -4.04 -0.11
N ASP A 122 -21.80 -4.19 1.07
CA ASP A 122 -20.94 -3.15 1.65
C ASP A 122 -19.83 -2.69 0.67
N LEU A 123 -19.23 -3.62 -0.08
CA LEU A 123 -18.20 -3.31 -1.09
C LEU A 123 -18.79 -2.53 -2.29
N ALA A 124 -19.95 -2.95 -2.80
CA ALA A 124 -20.63 -2.28 -3.90
C ALA A 124 -21.03 -0.84 -3.52
N LEU A 125 -21.50 -0.61 -2.30
CA LEU A 125 -21.87 0.72 -1.80
C LEU A 125 -20.66 1.66 -1.71
N VAL A 126 -19.51 1.18 -1.21
CA VAL A 126 -18.27 1.97 -1.19
C VAL A 126 -17.81 2.30 -2.62
N ASN A 127 -17.86 1.34 -3.54
CA ASN A 127 -17.54 1.58 -4.96
C ASN A 127 -18.48 2.61 -5.60
N ALA A 128 -19.79 2.51 -5.34
CA ALA A 128 -20.78 3.48 -5.80
C ALA A 128 -20.48 4.89 -5.26
N PHE A 129 -20.11 5.01 -3.99
CA PHE A 129 -19.69 6.28 -3.40
C PHE A 129 -18.44 6.86 -4.07
N ILE A 130 -17.44 6.03 -4.37
CA ILE A 130 -16.21 6.46 -5.06
C ILE A 130 -16.53 7.00 -6.46
N VAL A 131 -17.37 6.28 -7.22
CA VAL A 131 -17.81 6.70 -8.56
C VAL A 131 -18.62 7.99 -8.49
N HIS A 132 -19.56 8.09 -7.54
CA HIS A 132 -20.36 9.29 -7.33
C HIS A 132 -19.49 10.51 -7.01
N LYS A 133 -18.50 10.35 -6.13
CA LYS A 133 -17.52 11.38 -5.81
C LYS A 133 -16.68 11.79 -7.03
N LEU A 134 -16.27 10.83 -7.86
CA LEU A 134 -15.53 11.12 -9.09
C LEU A 134 -16.38 11.89 -10.10
N ALA A 135 -17.66 11.52 -10.24
CA ALA A 135 -18.61 12.20 -11.12
C ALA A 135 -18.88 13.64 -10.66
N LEU A 136 -19.14 13.87 -9.37
CA LEU A 136 -19.35 15.22 -8.83
C LEU A 136 -18.11 16.10 -8.96
N LYS A 137 -16.92 15.54 -8.74
CA LYS A 137 -15.66 16.26 -9.00
C LYS A 137 -15.51 16.68 -10.46
N ARG A 138 -15.84 15.80 -11.41
CA ARG A 138 -15.83 16.14 -12.84
C ARG A 138 -16.83 17.24 -13.19
N LEU A 139 -17.94 17.32 -12.47
CA LEU A 139 -18.97 18.35 -12.62
C LEU A 139 -18.72 19.62 -11.77
N ASN A 140 -17.57 19.73 -11.08
CA ASN A 140 -17.25 20.82 -10.13
C ASN A 140 -18.34 21.06 -9.07
N LYS A 141 -19.06 20.01 -8.65
CA LYS A 141 -20.09 20.08 -7.60
C LYS A 141 -19.53 19.68 -6.23
N PRO A 142 -20.10 20.20 -5.12
CA PRO A 142 -19.67 19.82 -3.78
C PRO A 142 -19.88 18.32 -3.55
N VAL A 143 -18.85 17.64 -3.04
CA VAL A 143 -18.89 16.20 -2.77
C VAL A 143 -19.51 15.95 -1.39
N PRO A 144 -20.61 15.19 -1.28
CA PRO A 144 -21.22 14.86 -0.01
C PRO A 144 -20.34 13.92 0.82
N THR A 145 -20.52 13.93 2.14
CA THR A 145 -19.86 12.96 3.03
C THR A 145 -20.42 11.55 2.80
N HIS A 146 -19.64 10.52 3.15
CA HIS A 146 -20.10 9.12 3.06
C HIS A 146 -21.43 8.90 3.81
N ALA A 147 -21.59 9.54 4.97
CA ALA A 147 -22.83 9.51 5.74
C ALA A 147 -24.02 10.12 4.99
N ALA A 148 -23.82 11.26 4.32
CA ALA A 148 -24.88 11.90 3.55
C ALA A 148 -25.26 11.05 2.31
N PHE A 149 -24.27 10.44 1.65
CA PHE A 149 -24.52 9.51 0.54
C PHE A 149 -25.32 8.29 1.00
N MET A 150 -24.97 7.69 2.13
CA MET A 150 -25.67 6.53 2.69
C MET A 150 -27.09 6.83 3.18
N ARG A 151 -27.45 8.10 3.41
CA ARG A 151 -28.82 8.52 3.75
C ARG A 151 -29.71 8.77 2.54
N LEU A 152 -29.10 8.95 1.36
CA LEU A 152 -29.82 9.16 0.10
C LEU A 152 -30.21 7.84 -0.58
N LEU A 153 -29.62 6.73 -0.15
CA LEU A 153 -29.97 5.36 -0.50
C LEU A 153 -31.05 4.84 0.45
#